data_AF-A0A7W0U1X9-F1
#
_entry.id   AF-A0A7W0U1X9-F1
#
_cell.length_a   1.000
_cell.length_b   1.000
_cell.length_c   1.000
_cell.angle_alpha   90.00
_cell.angle_beta   90.00
_cell.angle_gamma   90.00
#
_symmetry.space_group_name_H-M   'P 1'
#
loop_
_entity.id
_entity.type
_entity.pdbx_description
1 polymer ?
#
loop_
_entity_poly.entity_id
_entity_poly.type
_entity_poly.pdbx_seq_one_letter_code
_entity_poly.pdbx_strand_id
1 'polypeptide(L)' 'MDIVPVEEWQPEDGYGWEMRGRNSDNTLILERFGWEPSIPLVEGFERTYRWIFDQVKRRAA' A
#
# COMPACT_ATOMS: atom_id res chain seq x y z
N MET A 1 12.34 18.22 11.34
CA MET A 1 12.82 17.26 10.34
C MET A 1 12.77 18.04 9.05
N ASP A 2 13.92 18.56 8.64
CA ASP A 2 13.94 19.59 7.61
C ASP A 2 13.84 18.90 6.24
N ILE A 3 12.57 18.77 5.89
CA ILE A 3 12.01 18.58 4.57
C ILE A 3 12.67 19.61 3.65
N VAL A 4 13.26 19.13 2.56
CA VAL A 4 13.70 20.01 1.48
C VAL A 4 12.46 20.77 0.98
N PRO A 5 12.48 22.10 0.91
CA PRO A 5 11.33 22.87 0.46
C PRO A 5 10.91 22.38 -0.94
N VAL A 6 9.62 22.10 -1.15
CA VAL A 6 9.10 21.64 -2.46
C VAL A 6 9.35 22.68 -3.55
N GLU A 7 9.61 23.92 -3.16
CA GLU A 7 9.92 25.08 -3.98
C GLU A 7 11.32 24.98 -4.64
N GLU A 8 12.22 24.14 -4.13
CA GLU A 8 13.55 23.87 -4.70
C GLU A 8 13.57 22.64 -5.62
N TRP A 9 12.47 21.88 -5.67
CA TRP A 9 12.33 20.69 -6.50
C TRP A 9 11.62 21.05 -7.82
N GLN A 10 12.39 21.17 -8.90
CA GLN A 10 11.87 21.40 -10.26
C GLN A 10 12.09 20.16 -11.12
N PRO A 11 11.07 19.33 -11.40
CA PRO A 11 11.19 18.26 -12.36
C PRO A 11 11.24 18.88 -13.78
N GLU A 12 12.24 18.55 -14.58
CA GLU A 12 12.40 19.09 -15.95
C GLU A 12 11.26 18.67 -16.90
N ASP A 13 10.50 17.65 -16.50
CA ASP A 13 9.53 16.90 -17.30
C ASP A 13 8.07 17.09 -16.85
N GLY A 14 7.79 18.02 -15.94
CA GLY A 14 6.42 18.50 -15.66
C GLY A 14 5.50 17.54 -14.91
N TYR A 15 5.97 16.37 -14.50
CA TYR A 15 5.20 15.38 -13.75
C TYR A 15 5.66 15.29 -12.29
N GLY A 16 5.12 16.19 -11.46
CA GLY A 16 5.31 16.17 -10.01
C GLY A 16 4.57 15.01 -9.36
N TRP A 17 5.31 14.05 -8.78
CA TRP A 17 4.84 12.94 -7.91
C TRP A 17 3.42 12.47 -8.20
N GLU A 18 3.18 12.11 -9.46
CA GLU A 18 1.95 11.43 -9.84
C GLU A 18 1.97 10.08 -9.15
N MET A 19 1.19 9.92 -8.09
CA MET A 19 0.21 8.84 -7.91
C MET A 19 -0.64 9.18 -6.68
N ARG A 20 -1.74 9.90 -6.92
CA ARG A 20 -2.75 10.21 -5.88
C ARG A 20 -3.65 9.01 -5.53
N GLY A 21 -3.44 7.87 -6.18
CA GLY A 21 -4.13 6.61 -5.89
C GLY A 21 -3.73 5.52 -6.87
N ARG A 22 -3.67 4.28 -6.38
CA ARG A 22 -3.52 3.06 -7.20
C ARG A 22 -4.60 2.07 -6.79
N ASN A 23 -5.27 1.50 -7.78
CA ASN A 23 -6.18 0.39 -7.61
C ASN A 23 -5.97 -0.61 -8.74
N SER A 24 -6.16 -1.89 -8.47
CA SER A 24 -6.08 -2.95 -9.48
C SER A 24 -7.38 -2.99 -10.28
N ASP A 25 -7.28 -3.09 -11.60
CA ASP A 25 -8.37 -3.57 -12.45
C ASP A 25 -8.23 -5.10 -12.58
N ASN A 26 -9.20 -5.84 -12.07
CA ASN A 26 -9.16 -7.30 -12.03
C ASN A 26 -9.88 -7.96 -13.21
N THR A 27 -10.34 -7.20 -14.21
CA THR A 27 -11.13 -7.74 -15.33
C THR A 27 -10.41 -8.90 -16.04
N LEU A 28 -9.13 -8.73 -16.38
CA LEU A 28 -8.38 -9.75 -17.13
C LEU A 28 -8.11 -11.02 -16.33
N ILE A 29 -7.82 -10.92 -15.02
CA ILE A 29 -7.54 -12.10 -14.19
C ILE A 29 -8.83 -12.91 -13.94
N LEU A 30 -9.96 -12.22 -13.78
CA LEU A 30 -11.26 -12.84 -13.64
C LEU A 30 -11.68 -13.55 -14.95
N GLU A 31 -11.50 -12.93 -16.11
CA GLU A 31 -11.81 -13.54 -17.41
C GLU A 31 -10.96 -14.79 -17.69
N ARG A 32 -9.67 -14.74 -17.34
CA ARG A 32 -8.71 -15.81 -17.70
C ARG A 32 -8.72 -16.97 -16.72
N PHE A 33 -8.95 -16.69 -15.44
CA PHE A 33 -8.78 -17.67 -14.38
C PHE A 33 -10.02 -17.88 -13.52
N GLY A 34 -11.09 -17.09 -13.72
CA GLY A 34 -12.29 -17.14 -12.88
C GLY A 34 -11.98 -16.79 -11.42
N TRP A 35 -10.92 -16.02 -11.16
CA TRP A 35 -10.43 -15.74 -9.82
C TRP A 35 -10.05 -14.26 -9.66
N GLU A 36 -10.35 -13.72 -8.48
CA GLU A 36 -9.87 -12.41 -8.03
C GLU A 36 -9.74 -12.38 -6.49
N PRO A 37 -9.00 -11.42 -5.91
CA PRO A 37 -8.96 -11.21 -4.47
C PRO A 37 -10.34 -10.84 -3.93
N SER A 38 -10.85 -11.59 -2.96
CA SER A 38 -12.17 -11.39 -2.35
C SER A 38 -12.13 -11.00 -0.86
N ILE A 39 -10.95 -11.07 -0.23
CA ILE A 39 -10.80 -10.78 1.21
C ILE A 39 -10.84 -9.26 1.43
N PRO A 40 -11.73 -8.74 2.29
CA PRO A 40 -11.74 -7.33 2.65
C PRO A 40 -10.43 -6.90 3.31
N LEU A 41 -9.96 -5.70 2.97
CA LEU A 41 -8.70 -5.16 3.49
C LEU A 41 -8.63 -5.15 5.02
N VAL A 42 -9.75 -4.82 5.69
CA VAL A 42 -9.84 -4.79 7.16
C VAL A 42 -9.57 -6.16 7.80
N GLU A 43 -10.02 -7.26 7.16
CA GLU A 43 -9.80 -8.61 7.67
C GLU A 43 -8.32 -9.00 7.58
N GLY A 44 -7.68 -8.67 6.45
CA GLY A 44 -6.24 -8.85 6.28
C GLY A 44 -5.43 -8.04 7.32
N PHE A 45 -5.83 -6.79 7.57
CA PHE A 45 -5.20 -5.94 8.57
C PHE A 45 -5.36 -6.48 9.99
N GLU A 46 -6.53 -7.00 10.36
CA GLU A 46 -6.73 -7.56 11.70
C GLU A 46 -5.77 -8.72 11.97
N ARG A 47 -5.70 -9.68 11.04
CA ARG A 47 -4.80 -10.84 11.15
C ARG A 47 -3.33 -10.41 11.23
N THR A 48 -2.96 -9.46 10.38
CA THR A 48 -1.60 -8.91 10.33
C THR A 48 -1.25 -8.19 11.63
N TYR A 49 -2.16 -7.35 12.13
CA TYR A 49 -1.97 -6.62 13.38
C TYR A 49 -1.77 -7.57 14.57
N ARG A 50 -2.62 -8.58 14.71
CA ARG A 50 -2.49 -9.59 15.78
C ARG A 50 -1.14 -10.29 15.74
N TRP A 51 -0.69 -10.69 14.54
CA TRP A 51 0.61 -11.32 14.36
C TRP A 51 1.76 -10.37 14.76
N ILE A 52 1.76 -9.12 14.28
CA ILE A 52 2.78 -8.11 14.64
C ILE A 52 2.80 -7.87 16.15
N PHE A 53 1.63 -7.71 16.76
CA PHE A 53 1.49 -7.50 18.20
C PHE A 53 2.16 -8.62 19.00
N ASP A 54 1.93 -9.88 18.62
CA ASP A 54 2.57 -11.03 19.25
C ASP A 54 4.10 -11.02 19.04
N GLN A 55 4.59 -10.62 17.86
CA GLN A 55 6.02 -10.50 17.61
C GLN A 55 6.66 -9.44 18.52
N VAL A 56 6.02 -8.27 18.65
CA VAL A 56 6.49 -7.18 19.50
C VAL A 56 6.49 -7.61 20.97
N LYS A 57 5.41 -8.26 21.43
CA LYS A 57 5.31 -8.77 22.81
C LYS A 57 6.40 -9.79 23.14
N ARG A 58 6.71 -10.71 22.21
CA ARG A 58 7.79 -11.71 22.39
C ARG A 58 9.17 -11.08 22.46
N ARG A 59 9.41 -9.96 21.76
CA ARG A 59 10.70 -9.26 21.77
C ARG A 59 10.91 -8.40 23.02
N ALA A 60 9.83 -7.98 23.67
CA ALA A 60 9.87 -7.14 24.86
C ALA A 60 10.01 -7.91 26.18
N ALA A 61 9.90 -9.25 26.13
CA ALA A 61 10.15 -10.16 27.24
C ALA A 61 11.60 -10.69 27.18
#